data_AF-A0A2R6A9M2-F1
#
_entry.id   AF-A0A2R6A9M2-F1
#
_cell.length_a   1.000
_cell.length_b   1.000
_cell.length_c   1.000
_cell.angle_alpha   90.00
_cell.angle_beta   90.00
_cell.angle_gamma   90.00
#
_symmetry.space_group_name_H-M   'P 1'
#
loop_
_entity.id
_entity.type
_entity.pdbx_description
1 polymer ?
#
loop_
_entity_poly.entity_id
_entity_poly.type
_entity_poly.pdbx_seq_one_letter_code
_entity_poly.pdbx_strand_id
1 'polypeptide(L)' 'MDQTFDIRDCTKIKTKGVLVVPIGFVFTNMEVTFDLDYEFKEKLESLGLIYKRAPLPDADDDFVEVLSRVIKSEQFVTNM' A
#
# COMPACT_ATOMS: atom_id res chain seq x y z
N MET A 1 -3.60 -7.36 12.67
CA MET A 1 -3.58 -5.90 12.51
C MET A 1 -4.99 -5.51 12.12
N ASP A 2 -5.68 -4.74 12.95
CA ASP A 2 -6.97 -4.15 12.57
C ASP A 2 -6.67 -2.99 11.59
N GLN A 3 -6.89 -3.22 10.29
CA GLN A 3 -6.75 -2.19 9.25
C GLN A 3 -8.05 -1.39 9.08
N THR A 4 -8.79 -1.10 10.16
CA THR A 4 -9.96 -0.24 10.04
C THR A 4 -9.55 1.15 9.54
N PHE A 5 -9.75 1.39 8.25
CA PHE A 5 -9.49 2.68 7.62
C PHE A 5 -10.49 3.71 8.13
N ASP A 6 -10.01 4.66 8.94
CA ASP A 6 -10.84 5.73 9.48
C ASP A 6 -11.10 6.82 8.43
N ILE A 7 -12.18 6.63 7.67
CA ILE A 7 -12.69 7.61 6.71
C ILE A 7 -13.15 8.92 7.35
N ARG A 8 -13.32 8.98 8.69
CA ARG A 8 -13.84 10.16 9.38
C ARG A 8 -12.91 11.35 9.24
N ASP A 9 -11.64 11.15 8.90
CA ASP A 9 -10.73 12.26 8.61
C ASP A 9 -10.93 12.82 7.19
N CYS A 10 -11.33 11.98 6.23
CA CYS A 10 -11.66 12.41 4.88
C CYS A 10 -12.97 13.22 4.81
N THR A 11 -13.89 13.03 5.77
CA THR A 11 -15.10 13.87 5.85
C THR A 11 -14.85 15.20 6.55
N LYS A 12 -13.84 15.29 7.42
CA LYS A 12 -13.40 16.54 8.07
C LYS A 12 -12.59 17.42 7.12
N ILE A 13 -11.81 16.82 6.23
CA ILE A 13 -10.98 17.53 5.24
C ILE A 13 -11.70 17.47 3.89
N LYS A 14 -12.09 18.63 3.34
CA LYS A 14 -12.78 18.68 2.04
C LYS A 14 -11.84 18.27 0.90
N THR A 15 -11.82 16.98 0.57
CA THR A 15 -11.05 16.38 -0.54
C THR A 15 -11.97 15.90 -1.66
N LYS A 16 -11.41 15.71 -2.86
CA LYS A 16 -12.09 15.10 -4.01
C LYS A 16 -11.83 13.60 -4.12
N GLY A 17 -10.87 13.08 -3.35
CA GLY A 17 -10.47 11.68 -3.42
C GLY A 17 -9.35 11.31 -2.46
N VAL A 18 -9.00 10.01 -2.48
CA VAL A 18 -7.99 9.38 -1.64
C VAL A 18 -7.04 8.58 -2.53
N LEU A 19 -5.73 8.78 -2.32
CA LEU A 19 -4.68 7.93 -2.86
C LEU A 19 -4.11 7.06 -1.73
N VAL A 20 -4.21 5.74 -1.87
CA VAL A 20 -3.64 4.78 -0.92
C VAL A 20 -2.27 4.30 -1.40
N VAL A 21 -1.28 4.33 -0.51
CA VAL A 21 0.06 3.78 -0.73
C VAL A 21 0.30 2.64 0.28
N PRO A 22 0.10 1.37 -0.11
CA PRO A 22 0.13 0.22 0.80
C PRO A 22 1.57 -0.23 1.15
N ILE A 23 2.35 0.62 1.84
CA ILE A 23 3.77 0.37 2.13
C ILE A 23 4.07 -0.86 3.02
N GLY A 24 3.04 -1.41 3.69
CA GLY A 24 3.16 -2.64 4.47
C GLY A 24 3.17 -3.92 3.63
N PHE A 25 2.91 -3.81 2.33
CA PHE A 25 2.89 -4.92 1.39
C PHE A 25 3.93 -4.71 0.29
N VAL A 26 4.48 -5.81 -0.20
CA VAL A 26 5.46 -5.80 -1.30
C VAL A 26 4.94 -6.47 -2.57
N PHE A 27 3.86 -7.23 -2.46
CA PHE A 27 3.24 -7.93 -3.59
C PHE A 27 1.71 -7.95 -3.45
N THR A 28 1.03 -8.07 -4.58
CA THR A 28 -0.42 -8.12 -4.71
C THR A 28 -0.95 -9.41 -4.10
N ASN A 29 -1.76 -9.26 -3.05
CA ASN A 29 -2.37 -10.34 -2.28
C ASN A 29 -3.84 -10.04 -1.97
N MET A 30 -4.52 -10.95 -1.26
CA MET A 30 -5.94 -10.80 -0.92
C MET A 30 -6.22 -9.54 -0.08
N GLU A 31 -5.38 -9.25 0.92
CA GLU A 31 -5.54 -8.07 1.80
C GLU A 31 -5.46 -6.76 1.01
N VAL A 32 -4.73 -6.75 -0.11
CA VAL A 32 -4.67 -5.59 -1.00
C VAL A 32 -5.87 -5.57 -1.95
N THR A 33 -6.14 -6.67 -2.63
CA THR A 33 -7.17 -6.71 -3.68
C THR A 33 -8.58 -6.64 -3.12
N PHE A 34 -8.81 -7.16 -1.92
CA PHE A 34 -10.12 -7.19 -1.29
C PHE A 34 -10.28 -6.00 -0.35
N ASP A 35 -9.50 -5.92 0.72
CA ASP A 35 -9.71 -4.89 1.75
C ASP A 35 -9.54 -3.47 1.16
N LEU A 36 -8.57 -3.26 0.26
CA LEU A 36 -8.34 -1.94 -0.35
C LEU A 36 -9.16 -1.72 -1.62
N ASP A 37 -8.96 -2.58 -2.62
CA ASP A 37 -9.49 -2.34 -3.97
C ASP A 37 -10.97 -2.70 -4.13
N TYR A 38 -11.53 -3.46 -3.18
CA TYR A 38 -12.96 -3.77 -3.11
C TYR A 38 -13.63 -3.02 -1.96
N GLU A 39 -13.41 -3.42 -0.70
CA GLU A 39 -14.18 -2.89 0.44
C GLU A 39 -13.95 -1.40 0.69
N PHE A 40 -12.69 -0.97 0.76
CA PHE A 40 -12.37 0.43 1.04
C PHE A 40 -12.73 1.34 -0.14
N LYS A 41 -12.51 0.87 -1.36
CA LYS A 41 -12.94 1.55 -2.57
C LYS A 41 -14.46 1.78 -2.59
N GLU A 42 -15.26 0.74 -2.38
CA GLU A 42 -16.73 0.85 -2.35
C GLU A 42 -17.18 1.86 -1.29
N LYS A 43 -16.55 1.85 -0.11
CA LYS A 43 -16.83 2.81 0.96
C LYS A 43 -16.56 4.25 0.52
N LEU A 44 -15.45 4.53 -0.15
CA LEU A 44 -15.11 5.87 -0.64
C LEU A 44 -16.02 6.32 -1.79
N GLU A 45 -16.33 5.43 -2.72
CA GLU A 45 -17.24 5.70 -3.84
C GLU A 45 -18.65 6.02 -3.34
N SER A 46 -19.11 5.36 -2.27
CA SER A 46 -20.39 5.67 -1.61
C SER A 46 -20.46 7.09 -1.03
N LEU A 47 -19.30 7.70 -0.75
CA LEU A 47 -19.16 9.08 -0.27
C LEU A 47 -18.92 10.09 -1.41
N GLY A 48 -18.95 9.64 -2.67
CA GLY A 48 -18.65 10.47 -3.84
C GLY A 48 -17.17 10.83 -3.99
N LEU A 49 -16.27 10.09 -3.34
CA LEU A 49 -14.83 10.30 -3.41
C LEU A 49 -14.17 9.42 -4.47
N ILE A 50 -13.17 9.96 -5.16
CA ILE A 50 -12.34 9.19 -6.09
C ILE A 50 -11.33 8.34 -5.30
N TYR A 51 -11.23 7.05 -5.61
CA TYR A 51 -10.20 6.17 -5.06
C TYR A 51 -9.12 5.85 -6.10
N LYS A 52 -7.86 5.90 -5.66
CA LYS A 52 -6.70 5.37 -6.38
C LYS A 52 -5.77 4.67 -5.40
N ARG A 53 -5.06 3.66 -5.87
CA ARG A 53 -3.99 2.97 -5.13
C ARG A 53 -2.72 2.98 -5.95
N ALA A 54 -1.58 3.22 -5.31
CA ALA A 54 -0.29 2.99 -5.93
C ALA A 54 -0.12 1.48 -6.23
N PRO A 55 0.46 1.12 -7.39
CA PRO A 55 0.80 -0.28 -7.67
C PRO A 55 1.78 -0.79 -6.62
N LEU A 56 1.72 -2.10 -6.36
CA LEU A 56 2.70 -2.75 -5.51
C LEU A 56 3.95 -3.09 -6.32
N PRO A 57 5.10 -3.26 -5.65
CA PRO A 57 6.33 -3.63 -6.33
C PRO A 57 6.23 -4.96 -7.08
N ASP A 58 5.53 -5.96 -6.53
CA ASP A 58 5.39 -7.28 -7.16
C ASP A 58 6.75 -7.84 -7.62
N ALA A 59 6.87 -8.23 -8.89
CA ALA A 59 8.11 -8.72 -9.50
C ALA A 59 8.83 -7.63 -10.33
N ASP A 60 8.66 -6.35 -9.97
CA ASP A 60 9.32 -5.23 -10.63
C ASP A 60 10.84 -5.30 -10.46
N ASP A 61 11.58 -5.12 -11.56
CA ASP A 61 13.04 -5.23 -11.60
C ASP A 61 13.72 -4.23 -10.66
N ASP A 62 13.17 -3.01 -10.50
CA ASP A 62 13.73 -2.00 -9.62
C ASP A 62 13.60 -2.44 -8.15
N PHE A 63 12.50 -3.12 -7.81
CA PHE A 63 12.31 -3.65 -6.47
C PHE A 63 13.25 -4.81 -6.16
N VAL A 64 13.46 -5.71 -7.13
CA VAL A 64 14.43 -6.81 -7.03
C VAL A 64 15.85 -6.25 -6.83
N GLU A 65 16.23 -5.20 -7.55
CA GLU A 65 17.52 -4.53 -7.38
C GLU A 65 17.67 -3.91 -5.98
N VAL A 66 16.62 -3.29 -5.45
CA VAL A 66 16.61 -2.78 -4.06
C VAL A 66 16.83 -3.91 -3.05
N LEU A 67 16.10 -5.03 -3.18
CA LEU A 67 16.28 -6.19 -2.29
C LEU A 67 17.70 -6.77 -2.40
N SER A 68 18.24 -6.88 -3.61
CA SER A 68 19.62 -7.31 -3.85
C SER A 68 20.64 -6.45 -3.11
N ARG A 69 20.45 -5.12 -3.12
CA ARG A 69 21.30 -4.18 -2.37
C ARG A 69 21.19 -4.35 -0.87
N VAL A 70 19.96 -4.50 -0.35
CA VAL A 70 19.73 -4.72 1.09
C VAL A 70 20.43 -6.00 1.57
N ILE A 71 20.27 -7.11 0.85
CA ILE A 71 20.92 -8.39 1.19
C ILE A 71 22.46 -8.25 1.16
N LYS A 72 23.01 -7.59 0.14
CA LYS A 72 24.47 -7.35 0.04
C LYS A 72 24.98 -6.45 1.17
N SER A 73 24.18 -5.48 1.64
CA SER A 73 24.57 -4.64 2.77
C SER A 73 24.57 -5.38 4.12
N GLU A 74 23.69 -6.37 4.29
CA GLU A 74 23.59 -7.18 5.51
C GLU A 74 24.76 -8.17 5.65
N GLN A 75 25.37 -8.63 4.55
CA GLN A 75 26.51 -9.56 4.57
C GLN A 75 27.82 -9.00 5.17
N PHE A 76 27.88 -7.71 5.52
CA PHE A 76 29.02 -7.14 6.26
C PHE A 76 29.00 -7.42 7.77
N VAL A 77 27.86 -7.83 8.35
CA VAL A 77 27.77 -8.08 9.81
C VAL A 77 28.29 -9.46 10.19
N THR A 78 28.30 -10.43 9.28
CA THR A 78 28.70 -11.83 9.59
C THR A 78 30.22 -12.08 9.48
N ASN A 79 31.01 -11.10 9.02
CA ASN A 79 32.47 -11.22 8.88
C ASN A 79 33.28 -10.42 9.93
N MET A 80 32.69 -10.09 11.08
CA MET A 80 33.40 -9.46 12.21
C MET A 80 33.42 -10.34 13.45
#